data_AF-A0A6L8NUC0-F1
#
_entry.id   AF-A0A6L8NUC0-F1
#
_cell.length_a   1.000
_cell.length_b   1.000
_cell.length_c   1.000
_cell.angle_alpha   90.00
_cell.angle_beta   90.00
_cell.angle_gamma   90.00
#
_symmetry.space_group_name_H-M   'P 1'
#
loop_
_entity.id
_entity.type
_entity.pdbx_description
1 polymer ?
#
loop_
_entity_poly.entity_id
_entity_poly.type
_entity_poly.pdbx_seq_one_letter_code
_entity_poly.pdbx_strand_id
1 'polypeptide(L)'
;MLSKKAKTMVIAIPLATVIGLGGYSAFNSHFSPVAEEDKNTETVILSKDFPATSDLNQMINEADLVVIGEYEGLDSKWNMARNPSNPSEEDKENYVEGHLYNFNISETIKGVNENKQIKINHRFAETVKLEDSNAVIAPDGTVTKKATKITTKEVQNKDPLYIEPMINKKYMMFLKKDQLFGNYYGAIEPFAITFDENNKADLQTNIETINESKMSSKAQLAGKTIVLKNEIHETITDNISGKTLDELKEQVKQKNK
;
A
#
# COMPACT_ATOMS: atom_id res chain seq x y z
N MET A 1 33.22 31.50 16.42
CA MET A 1 31.76 31.57 16.59
C MET A 1 31.11 30.82 15.43
N LEU A 2 30.69 29.58 15.69
CA LEU A 2 30.11 28.67 14.70
C LEU A 2 28.60 28.96 14.57
N SER A 3 28.19 29.42 13.40
CA SER A 3 26.78 29.52 13.00
C SER A 3 26.28 28.13 12.59
N LYS A 4 25.42 27.51 13.42
CA LYS A 4 24.68 26.30 13.05
C LYS A 4 23.46 26.72 12.23
N LYS A 5 23.51 26.50 10.91
CA LYS A 5 22.31 26.49 10.07
C LYS A 5 21.46 25.26 10.46
N ALA A 6 20.25 25.50 10.92
CA ALA A 6 19.26 24.46 11.17
C ALA A 6 18.87 23.82 9.83
N LYS A 7 19.04 22.49 9.72
CA LYS A 7 18.44 21.70 8.64
C LYS A 7 17.03 21.34 9.07
N THR A 8 16.03 21.87 8.38
CA THR A 8 14.63 21.44 8.50
C THR A 8 14.55 20.02 7.95
N MET A 9 14.40 19.05 8.85
CA MET A 9 14.21 17.63 8.51
C MET A 9 12.71 17.40 8.39
N VAL A 10 12.22 17.24 7.16
CA VAL A 10 10.84 16.80 6.89
C VAL A 10 10.84 15.28 7.01
N ILE A 11 10.36 14.78 8.14
CA ILE A 11 10.10 13.35 8.34
C ILE A 11 8.67 13.12 7.82
N ALA A 12 8.55 12.44 6.69
CA ALA A 12 7.26 11.91 6.25
C ALA A 12 6.90 10.76 7.18
N ILE A 13 6.08 11.05 8.18
CA ILE A 13 5.49 10.06 9.08
C ILE A 13 4.36 9.40 8.27
N PRO A 14 4.39 8.09 7.96
CA PRO A 14 3.19 7.41 7.51
C PRO A 14 2.17 7.53 8.64
N LEU A 15 1.04 8.16 8.31
CA LEU A 15 -0.04 8.50 9.21
C LEU A 15 -0.44 7.25 10.02
N ALA A 16 -0.12 7.23 11.31
CA ALA A 16 -0.56 6.20 12.24
C ALA A 16 -2.05 6.42 12.51
N THR A 17 -2.91 5.72 11.77
CA THR A 17 -4.32 5.62 12.12
C THR A 17 -4.46 4.68 13.32
N VAL A 18 -4.38 5.25 14.52
CA VAL A 18 -5.00 4.66 15.70
C VAL A 18 -6.51 4.77 15.46
N ILE A 19 -7.12 3.74 14.87
CA ILE A 19 -8.58 3.61 14.86
C ILE A 19 -8.99 3.17 16.26
N GLY A 20 -9.22 4.15 17.13
CA GLY A 20 -10.09 3.94 18.28
C GLY A 20 -11.50 3.68 17.74
N LEU A 21 -11.92 2.43 17.70
CA LEU A 21 -13.30 2.06 17.35
C LEU A 21 -14.23 2.49 18.49
N GLY A 22 -14.62 3.75 18.50
CA GLY A 22 -15.98 4.13 18.91
C GLY A 22 -16.87 3.87 17.70
N GLY A 23 -17.70 2.82 17.74
CA GLY A 23 -18.63 2.52 16.66
C GLY A 23 -19.57 3.70 16.42
N TYR A 24 -19.32 4.46 15.35
CA TYR A 24 -20.27 5.43 14.82
C TYR A 24 -21.19 4.70 13.83
N SER A 25 -22.41 4.41 14.27
CA SER A 25 -23.51 4.08 13.38
C SER A 25 -23.97 5.38 12.71
N ALA A 26 -23.37 5.75 11.57
CA ALA A 26 -23.89 6.86 10.79
C ALA A 26 -25.19 6.43 10.10
N PHE A 27 -26.32 6.67 10.76
CA PHE A 27 -27.60 6.83 10.07
C PHE A 27 -27.52 8.12 9.24
N ASN A 28 -27.64 8.01 7.92
CA ASN A 28 -28.22 9.11 7.14
C ASN A 28 -28.99 8.60 5.92
N SER A 29 -30.14 9.24 5.78
CA SER A 29 -31.26 8.99 4.90
C SER A 29 -31.00 9.28 3.41
N HIS A 30 -31.73 8.53 2.58
CA HIS A 30 -31.99 8.68 1.13
C HIS A 30 -31.13 7.87 0.17
N PHE A 31 -31.54 6.60 -0.04
CA PHE A 31 -31.66 6.00 -1.38
C PHE A 31 -32.86 5.02 -1.39
N SER A 32 -33.66 5.07 -2.46
CA SER A 32 -34.84 4.22 -2.72
C SER A 32 -34.45 2.77 -3.09
N PRO A 33 -35.38 1.80 -3.04
CA PRO A 33 -35.16 0.48 -2.48
C PRO A 33 -34.61 -0.52 -3.51
N VAL A 34 -33.58 -1.27 -3.14
CA VAL A 34 -33.19 -2.48 -3.85
C VAL A 34 -32.85 -3.58 -2.85
N ALA A 35 -33.66 -4.63 -2.89
CA ALA A 35 -33.47 -5.99 -2.37
C ALA A 35 -33.28 -6.16 -0.85
N GLU A 36 -33.90 -7.20 -0.30
CA GLU A 36 -33.87 -7.56 1.12
C GLU A 36 -32.43 -7.53 1.68
N GLU A 37 -32.14 -6.53 2.52
CA GLU A 37 -30.92 -6.51 3.33
C GLU A 37 -30.93 -7.72 4.26
N ASP A 38 -29.94 -8.59 4.07
CA ASP A 38 -29.61 -9.66 4.99
C ASP A 38 -29.22 -9.00 6.33
N LYS A 39 -30.16 -8.96 7.30
CA LYS A 39 -30.09 -8.21 8.58
C LYS A 39 -28.88 -8.54 9.48
N ASN A 40 -27.97 -9.36 9.00
CA ASN A 40 -26.85 -9.92 9.73
C ASN A 40 -25.50 -9.66 9.04
N THR A 41 -25.45 -8.66 8.15
CA THR A 41 -24.24 -8.19 7.46
C THR A 41 -23.81 -6.82 7.98
N GLU A 42 -22.56 -6.68 8.37
CA GLU A 42 -21.93 -5.40 8.73
C GLU A 42 -20.78 -5.10 7.77
N THR A 43 -20.52 -3.83 7.45
CA THR A 43 -19.41 -3.42 6.58
C THR A 43 -18.40 -2.61 7.36
N VAL A 44 -17.13 -3.00 7.26
CA VAL A 44 -15.97 -2.24 7.73
C VAL A 44 -15.29 -1.62 6.52
N ILE A 45 -15.24 -0.28 6.48
CA ILE A 45 -14.57 0.47 5.41
C ILE A 45 -13.11 0.70 5.82
N LEU A 46 -12.20 0.35 4.91
CA LEU A 46 -10.75 0.48 5.07
C LEU A 46 -10.25 1.47 4.02
N SER A 47 -10.25 2.76 4.35
CA SER A 47 -9.77 3.80 3.45
C SER A 47 -8.25 3.70 3.27
N LYS A 48 -7.79 3.80 2.02
CA LYS A 48 -6.40 3.69 1.61
C LYS A 48 -5.93 5.01 1.01
N ASP A 49 -4.94 5.61 1.67
CA ASP A 49 -4.29 6.82 1.20
C ASP A 49 -2.87 6.49 0.75
N PHE A 50 -2.54 6.89 -0.49
CA PHE A 50 -1.22 6.71 -1.07
C PHE A 50 -1.04 7.72 -2.22
N PRO A 51 0.19 8.17 -2.51
CA PRO A 51 0.43 9.03 -3.66
C PRO A 51 0.31 8.22 -4.95
N ALA A 52 -0.44 8.75 -5.93
CA ALA A 52 -0.58 8.16 -7.25
C ALA A 52 -0.28 9.18 -8.37
N THR A 53 0.11 8.71 -9.54
CA THR A 53 0.31 9.57 -10.71
C THR A 53 0.08 8.86 -12.04
N SER A 54 -0.29 9.64 -13.05
CA SER A 54 -0.33 9.23 -14.47
C SER A 54 0.87 9.74 -15.27
N ASP A 55 1.77 10.52 -14.65
CA ASP A 55 2.91 11.18 -15.30
C ASP A 55 4.24 10.52 -14.94
N LEU A 56 4.92 9.99 -15.95
CA LEU A 56 6.25 9.42 -15.82
C LEU A 56 7.25 10.40 -15.21
N ASN A 57 7.14 11.71 -15.48
CA ASN A 57 8.03 12.70 -14.88
C ASN A 57 7.85 12.77 -13.36
N GLN A 58 6.64 12.61 -12.85
CA GLN A 58 6.38 12.57 -11.42
C GLN A 58 6.96 11.29 -10.80
N MET A 59 6.81 10.13 -11.47
CA MET A 59 7.48 8.88 -11.06
C MET A 59 9.01 9.05 -10.98
N ILE A 60 9.60 9.71 -11.98
CA ILE A 60 11.04 10.01 -12.02
C ILE A 60 11.42 10.94 -10.87
N ASN A 61 10.64 11.99 -10.61
CA ASN A 61 10.96 12.99 -9.59
C ASN A 61 10.91 12.39 -8.18
N GLU A 62 9.89 11.57 -7.89
CA GLU A 62 9.74 10.92 -6.59
C GLU A 62 10.81 9.85 -6.35
N ALA A 63 11.28 9.15 -7.39
CA ALA A 63 12.26 8.08 -7.21
C ALA A 63 13.65 8.60 -6.86
N ASP A 64 14.28 8.03 -5.83
CA ASP A 64 15.71 8.21 -5.54
C ASP A 64 16.57 7.35 -6.48
N LEU A 65 16.03 6.19 -6.89
CA LEU A 65 16.70 5.18 -7.70
C LEU A 65 15.75 4.74 -8.84
N VAL A 66 16.23 4.78 -10.08
CA VAL A 66 15.54 4.21 -11.24
C VAL A 66 16.46 3.18 -11.89
N VAL A 67 16.00 1.92 -11.93
CA VAL A 67 16.80 0.77 -12.39
C VAL A 67 16.03 -0.08 -13.37
N ILE A 68 16.76 -0.79 -14.24
CA ILE A 68 16.27 -1.91 -15.02
C ILE A 68 16.83 -3.19 -14.43
N GLY A 69 16.01 -4.23 -14.38
CA GLY A 69 16.39 -5.51 -13.81
C GLY A 69 15.25 -6.51 -13.81
N GLU A 70 15.42 -7.58 -13.04
CA GLU A 70 14.49 -8.69 -12.97
C GLU A 70 14.38 -9.21 -11.54
N TYR A 71 13.19 -9.68 -11.17
CA TYR A 71 13.00 -10.38 -9.90
C TYR A 71 13.51 -11.82 -10.00
N GLU A 72 14.25 -12.25 -8.97
CA GLU A 72 14.71 -13.64 -8.81
C GLU A 72 13.68 -14.48 -8.04
N GLY A 73 13.00 -13.86 -7.07
CA GLY A 73 11.99 -14.52 -6.25
C GLY A 73 11.79 -13.83 -4.90
N LEU A 74 10.86 -14.38 -4.12
CA LEU A 74 10.60 -13.95 -2.74
C LEU A 74 11.79 -14.35 -1.86
N ASP A 75 12.37 -13.38 -1.16
CA ASP A 75 13.43 -13.59 -0.17
C ASP A 75 12.83 -13.92 1.19
N SER A 76 11.93 -13.06 1.67
CA SER A 76 11.36 -13.18 3.00
C SER A 76 10.05 -12.39 3.13
N LYS A 77 9.32 -12.70 4.20
CA LYS A 77 8.17 -11.93 4.67
C LYS A 77 8.56 -11.26 5.99
N TRP A 78 8.02 -10.08 6.25
CA TRP A 78 8.33 -9.34 7.46
C TRP A 78 7.14 -8.49 7.92
N ASN A 79 7.10 -8.17 9.21
CA ASN A 79 6.14 -7.19 9.71
C ASN A 79 6.64 -5.81 9.32
N MET A 80 5.87 -5.02 8.57
CA MET A 80 6.20 -3.63 8.25
C MET A 80 5.78 -2.67 9.37
N ALA A 81 4.85 -3.06 10.25
CA ALA A 81 4.40 -2.22 11.34
C ALA A 81 5.55 -1.94 12.32
N ARG A 82 5.65 -0.68 12.74
CA ARG A 82 6.77 -0.18 13.56
C ARG A 82 6.29 0.22 14.93
N ASN A 83 7.05 -0.13 15.96
CA ASN A 83 6.76 0.30 17.32
C ASN A 83 6.75 1.85 17.38
N PRO A 84 5.64 2.49 17.78
CA PRO A 84 5.55 3.96 17.82
C PRO A 84 6.58 4.63 18.74
N SER A 85 7.06 3.90 19.76
CA SER A 85 8.09 4.37 20.69
C SER A 85 9.51 4.09 20.19
N ASN A 86 9.69 3.12 19.29
CA ASN A 86 10.98 2.81 18.67
C ASN A 86 10.81 2.27 17.23
N PRO A 87 10.90 3.13 16.20
CA PRO A 87 10.67 2.73 14.81
C PRO A 87 11.64 1.67 14.24
N SER A 88 12.78 1.41 14.90
CA SER A 88 13.68 0.32 14.49
C SER A 88 13.17 -1.07 14.88
N GLU A 89 12.19 -1.15 15.77
CA GLU A 89 11.58 -2.39 16.23
C GLU A 89 10.23 -2.63 15.55
N GLU A 90 9.86 -3.91 15.42
CA GLU A 90 8.53 -4.28 14.95
C GLU A 90 7.48 -3.89 15.99
N ASP A 91 6.31 -3.49 15.51
CA ASP A 91 5.13 -3.39 16.37
C ASP A 91 4.73 -4.79 16.85
N LYS A 92 4.44 -4.93 18.15
CA LYS A 92 4.05 -6.20 18.76
C LYS A 92 2.54 -6.45 18.71
N GLU A 93 1.76 -5.37 18.52
CA GLU A 93 0.30 -5.42 18.51
C GLU A 93 -0.25 -5.37 17.08
N ASN A 94 0.47 -4.72 16.17
CA ASN A 94 0.07 -4.58 14.77
C ASN A 94 0.93 -5.42 13.85
N TYR A 95 0.31 -6.02 12.83
CA TYR A 95 1.00 -6.78 11.81
C TYR A 95 0.56 -6.36 10.41
N VAL A 96 1.51 -5.81 9.65
CA VAL A 96 1.36 -5.49 8.21
C VAL A 96 2.38 -6.34 7.47
N GLU A 97 1.93 -7.33 6.70
CA GLU A 97 2.83 -8.22 5.98
C GLU A 97 3.46 -7.49 4.79
N GLY A 98 4.78 -7.39 4.80
CA GLY A 98 5.59 -7.01 3.65
C GLY A 98 6.24 -8.23 3.02
N HIS A 99 6.34 -8.25 1.70
CA HIS A 99 7.08 -9.24 0.94
C HIS A 99 8.36 -8.60 0.39
N LEU A 100 9.52 -9.11 0.80
CA LEU A 100 10.82 -8.71 0.28
C LEU A 100 11.19 -9.62 -0.87
N TYR A 101 11.38 -9.05 -2.05
CA TYR A 101 11.84 -9.77 -3.24
C TYR A 101 13.27 -9.40 -3.58
N ASN A 102 14.06 -10.40 -3.99
CA ASN A 102 15.38 -10.17 -4.55
C ASN A 102 15.25 -9.67 -5.99
N PHE A 103 15.88 -8.54 -6.28
CA PHE A 103 15.87 -7.89 -7.58
C PHE A 103 17.30 -7.68 -8.09
N ASN A 104 17.59 -8.28 -9.24
CA ASN A 104 18.89 -8.22 -9.91
C ASN A 104 18.89 -7.05 -10.89
N ILE A 105 19.76 -6.07 -10.64
CA ILE A 105 19.89 -4.84 -11.43
C ILE A 105 20.84 -5.11 -12.59
N SER A 106 20.35 -4.88 -13.81
CA SER A 106 21.15 -4.90 -15.04
C SER A 106 21.63 -3.51 -15.44
N GLU A 107 20.85 -2.46 -15.18
CA GLU A 107 21.19 -1.08 -15.49
C GLU A 107 20.64 -0.12 -14.44
N THR A 108 21.43 0.88 -14.04
CA THR A 108 20.96 2.02 -13.22
C THR A 108 20.87 3.26 -14.10
N ILE A 109 19.69 3.89 -14.13
CA ILE A 109 19.40 5.07 -14.97
C ILE A 109 19.41 6.36 -14.14
N LYS A 110 18.88 6.30 -12.91
CA LYS A 110 18.88 7.39 -11.93
C LYS A 110 19.38 6.88 -10.59
N GLY A 111 20.12 7.71 -9.86
CA GLY A 111 20.60 7.40 -8.51
C GLY A 111 21.96 6.69 -8.51
N VAL A 112 22.53 6.53 -7.31
CA VAL A 112 23.78 5.80 -7.10
C VAL A 112 23.47 4.52 -6.35
N ASN A 113 23.88 3.39 -6.90
CA ASN A 113 23.77 2.11 -6.23
C ASN A 113 24.96 1.23 -6.61
N GLU A 114 25.68 0.75 -5.59
CA GLU A 114 26.85 -0.12 -5.77
C GLU A 114 26.46 -1.61 -5.82
N ASN A 115 25.29 -1.95 -5.30
CA ASN A 115 24.83 -3.33 -5.18
C ASN A 115 24.12 -3.78 -6.47
N LYS A 116 24.61 -4.85 -7.09
CA LYS A 116 23.95 -5.46 -8.26
C LYS A 116 22.64 -6.18 -7.92
N GLN A 117 22.41 -6.48 -6.65
CA GLN A 117 21.17 -7.08 -6.16
C GLN A 117 20.65 -6.24 -4.99
N ILE A 118 19.36 -5.95 -5.00
CA ILE A 118 18.67 -5.21 -3.94
C ILE A 118 17.42 -5.98 -3.49
N LYS A 119 16.91 -5.65 -2.30
CA LYS A 119 15.62 -6.15 -1.83
C LYS A 119 14.55 -5.08 -2.05
N ILE A 120 13.47 -5.41 -2.73
CA ILE A 120 12.32 -4.52 -2.96
C ILE A 120 11.14 -5.05 -2.15
N ASN A 121 10.62 -4.20 -1.28
CA ASN A 121 9.47 -4.47 -0.44
C ASN A 121 8.17 -4.16 -1.18
N HIS A 122 7.22 -5.09 -1.08
CA HIS A 122 5.84 -4.93 -1.51
C HIS A 122 4.93 -5.12 -0.29
N ARG A 123 4.07 -4.13 -0.01
CA ARG A 123 3.04 -4.31 1.03
C ARG A 123 2.03 -5.33 0.53
N PHE A 124 1.82 -6.39 1.28
CA PHE A 124 1.01 -7.53 0.86
C PHE A 124 -0.37 -7.58 1.53
N ALA A 125 -0.41 -7.41 2.84
CA ALA A 125 -1.64 -7.48 3.61
C ALA A 125 -1.50 -6.75 4.96
N GLU A 126 -2.63 -6.44 5.57
CA GLU A 126 -2.69 -5.98 6.97
C GLU A 126 -3.62 -6.88 7.78
N THR A 127 -3.32 -6.99 9.06
CA THR A 127 -4.19 -7.67 10.02
C THR A 127 -5.22 -6.68 10.54
N VAL A 128 -6.50 -6.98 10.31
CA VAL A 128 -7.62 -6.21 10.85
C VAL A 128 -8.19 -6.97 12.05
N LYS A 129 -8.20 -6.33 13.22
CA LYS A 129 -8.82 -6.87 14.41
C LYS A 129 -10.30 -6.47 14.45
N LEU A 130 -11.17 -7.45 14.24
CA LEU A 130 -12.60 -7.29 14.36
C LEU A 130 -13.03 -7.54 15.80
N GLU A 131 -13.98 -6.75 16.30
CA GLU A 131 -14.54 -6.86 17.64
C GLU A 131 -16.06 -6.82 17.58
N ASP A 132 -16.71 -7.79 18.21
CA ASP A 132 -18.13 -7.79 18.52
C ASP A 132 -18.30 -7.80 20.04
N SER A 133 -19.09 -6.88 20.56
CA SER A 133 -19.34 -6.76 21.99
C SER A 133 -20.82 -6.57 22.28
N ASN A 134 -21.24 -7.00 23.47
CA ASN A 134 -22.60 -6.77 23.96
C ASN A 134 -22.75 -5.42 24.71
N ALA A 135 -21.86 -4.47 24.45
CA ALA A 135 -22.01 -3.11 24.95
C ALA A 135 -23.28 -2.47 24.37
N VAL A 136 -23.95 -1.64 25.15
CA VAL A 136 -25.08 -0.84 24.66
C VAL A 136 -24.57 0.58 24.46
N ILE A 137 -24.57 1.03 23.21
CA ILE A 137 -24.15 2.37 22.81
C ILE A 137 -25.42 3.18 22.48
N ALA A 138 -25.58 4.34 23.09
CA ALA A 138 -26.65 5.27 22.77
C ALA A 138 -26.40 5.93 21.40
N PRO A 139 -27.42 6.52 20.75
CA PRO A 139 -27.26 7.16 19.43
C PRO A 139 -26.21 8.28 19.38
N ASP A 140 -25.87 8.87 20.53
CA ASP A 140 -24.84 9.90 20.67
C ASP A 140 -23.41 9.33 20.84
N GLY A 141 -23.24 8.01 20.76
CA GLY A 141 -21.97 7.32 20.95
C GLY A 141 -21.64 6.98 22.41
N THR A 142 -22.50 7.33 23.37
CA THR A 142 -22.24 7.06 24.80
C THR A 142 -22.46 5.59 25.14
N VAL A 143 -21.47 4.95 25.79
CA VAL A 143 -21.61 3.58 26.30
C VAL A 143 -22.50 3.58 27.55
N THR A 144 -23.76 3.16 27.39
CA THR A 144 -24.75 3.07 28.47
C THR A 144 -24.68 1.76 29.25
N LYS A 145 -24.13 0.71 28.64
CA LYS A 145 -23.80 -0.56 29.31
C LYS A 145 -22.46 -1.06 28.81
N LYS A 146 -21.51 -1.25 29.72
CA LYS A 146 -20.20 -1.83 29.41
C LYS A 146 -20.37 -3.25 28.88
N ALA A 147 -19.51 -3.64 27.94
CA ALA A 147 -19.46 -5.02 27.47
C ALA A 147 -19.12 -5.97 28.63
N THR A 148 -19.86 -7.05 28.75
CA THR A 148 -19.54 -8.18 29.63
C THR A 148 -18.98 -9.36 28.84
N LYS A 149 -19.10 -9.32 27.51
CA LYS A 149 -18.54 -10.28 26.58
C LYS A 149 -18.01 -9.53 25.37
N ILE A 150 -16.77 -9.83 25.02
CA ILE A 150 -16.09 -9.33 23.83
C ILE A 150 -15.64 -10.55 23.04
N THR A 151 -15.97 -10.59 21.76
CA THR A 151 -15.49 -11.60 20.83
C THR A 151 -14.62 -10.91 19.80
N THR A 152 -13.35 -11.27 19.73
CA THR A 152 -12.41 -10.71 18.75
C THR A 152 -12.05 -11.74 17.70
N LYS A 153 -11.77 -11.27 16.49
CA LYS A 153 -11.20 -12.09 15.43
C LYS A 153 -10.24 -11.26 14.58
N GLU A 154 -9.05 -11.78 14.39
CA GLU A 154 -8.10 -11.22 13.43
C GLU A 154 -8.37 -11.80 12.05
N VAL A 155 -8.35 -10.92 11.05
CA VAL A 155 -8.53 -11.29 9.64
C VAL A 155 -7.49 -10.58 8.80
N GLN A 156 -7.03 -11.23 7.74
CA GLN A 156 -6.11 -10.63 6.79
C GLN A 156 -6.90 -9.85 5.73
N ASN A 157 -6.58 -8.56 5.59
CA ASN A 157 -7.03 -7.73 4.48
C ASN A 157 -5.86 -7.58 3.49
N LYS A 158 -5.98 -8.17 2.31
CA LYS A 158 -4.95 -8.06 1.27
C LYS A 158 -4.88 -6.62 0.76
N ASP A 159 -3.66 -6.14 0.53
CA ASP A 159 -3.47 -4.82 -0.05
C ASP A 159 -4.01 -4.83 -1.49
N PRO A 160 -4.98 -3.97 -1.82
CA PRO A 160 -5.54 -3.89 -3.17
C PRO A 160 -4.53 -3.46 -4.24
N LEU A 161 -3.44 -2.81 -3.85
CA LEU A 161 -2.37 -2.37 -4.74
C LEU A 161 -1.33 -3.45 -5.00
N TYR A 162 -1.37 -4.56 -4.25
CA TYR A 162 -0.39 -5.63 -4.40
C TYR A 162 -0.50 -6.28 -5.78
N ILE A 163 0.62 -6.26 -6.50
CA ILE A 163 0.83 -7.00 -7.74
C ILE A 163 2.02 -7.92 -7.48
N GLU A 164 1.78 -9.23 -7.54
CA GLU A 164 2.86 -10.20 -7.35
C GLU A 164 3.89 -10.09 -8.47
N PRO A 165 5.19 -9.90 -8.17
CA PRO A 165 6.22 -9.80 -9.20
C PRO A 165 6.38 -11.07 -10.02
N MET A 166 6.51 -10.91 -11.34
CA MET A 166 6.84 -12.00 -12.25
C MET A 166 8.35 -12.23 -12.28
N ILE A 167 8.78 -13.45 -11.98
CA ILE A 167 10.19 -13.85 -12.01
C ILE A 167 10.69 -13.84 -13.47
N ASN A 168 11.95 -13.44 -13.70
CA ASN A 168 12.60 -13.38 -15.02
C ASN A 168 11.89 -12.49 -16.06
N LYS A 169 11.04 -11.56 -15.61
CA LYS A 169 10.46 -10.52 -16.45
C LYS A 169 11.31 -9.26 -16.31
N LYS A 170 11.57 -8.56 -17.42
CA LYS A 170 12.26 -7.28 -17.43
C LYS A 170 11.38 -6.19 -16.84
N TYR A 171 11.89 -5.50 -15.83
CA TYR A 171 11.26 -4.36 -15.18
C TYR A 171 12.10 -3.10 -15.31
N MET A 172 11.42 -1.95 -15.35
CA MET A 172 11.95 -0.65 -14.93
C MET A 172 11.25 -0.25 -13.63
N MET A 173 12.03 -0.01 -12.59
CA MET A 173 11.54 0.22 -11.23
C MET A 173 11.87 1.65 -10.77
N PHE A 174 10.90 2.30 -10.11
CA PHE A 174 11.00 3.65 -9.56
C PHE A 174 10.96 3.58 -8.02
N LEU A 175 12.12 3.69 -7.38
CA LEU A 175 12.30 3.25 -6.00
C LEU A 175 12.76 4.37 -5.06
N LYS A 176 12.31 4.30 -3.81
CA LYS A 176 12.89 4.99 -2.66
C LYS A 176 13.60 3.98 -1.76
N LYS A 177 14.63 4.44 -1.04
CA LYS A 177 15.38 3.61 -0.09
C LYS A 177 14.87 3.84 1.33
N ASP A 178 14.50 2.76 2.00
CA ASP A 178 14.27 2.79 3.44
C ASP A 178 15.62 2.95 4.15
N GLN A 179 15.79 4.05 4.88
CA GLN A 179 17.05 4.38 5.53
C GLN A 179 17.29 3.56 6.81
N LEU A 180 16.23 3.01 7.41
CA LEU A 180 16.32 2.22 8.64
C LEU A 180 16.65 0.76 8.33
N PHE A 181 16.02 0.18 7.30
CA PHE A 181 16.11 -1.25 7.00
C PHE A 181 16.95 -1.55 5.75
N GLY A 182 17.27 -0.53 4.94
CA GLY A 182 18.18 -0.63 3.80
C GLY A 182 17.57 -1.30 2.55
N ASN A 183 16.35 -1.83 2.64
CA ASN A 183 15.55 -2.27 1.51
C ASN A 183 14.97 -1.08 0.73
N TYR A 184 14.43 -1.37 -0.44
CA TYR A 184 13.77 -0.40 -1.31
C TYR A 184 12.26 -0.63 -1.34
N TYR A 185 11.50 0.39 -1.72
CA TYR A 185 10.06 0.31 -1.93
C TYR A 185 9.64 1.24 -3.07
N GLY A 186 8.42 1.08 -3.59
CA GLY A 186 7.87 1.92 -4.65
C GLY A 186 7.85 3.40 -4.25
N ALA A 187 8.37 4.28 -5.11
CA ALA A 187 8.46 5.71 -4.81
C ALA A 187 7.11 6.43 -4.82
N ILE A 188 6.20 5.97 -5.69
CA ILE A 188 4.84 6.46 -5.93
C ILE A 188 4.06 5.37 -6.67
N GLU A 189 2.73 5.32 -6.61
CA GLU A 189 1.94 4.40 -7.44
C GLU A 189 1.63 5.00 -8.83
N PRO A 190 1.81 4.24 -9.92
CA PRO A 190 2.55 2.98 -10.02
C PRO A 190 4.07 3.22 -9.99
N PHE A 191 4.84 2.22 -9.58
CA PHE A 191 6.31 2.28 -9.51
C PHE A 191 7.04 1.26 -10.38
N ALA A 192 6.32 0.45 -11.15
CA ALA A 192 6.88 -0.64 -11.93
C ALA A 192 6.33 -0.64 -13.36
N ILE A 193 7.23 -0.82 -14.32
CA ILE A 193 6.91 -0.99 -15.75
C ILE A 193 7.55 -2.29 -16.19
N THR A 194 6.78 -3.19 -16.82
CA THR A 194 7.34 -4.36 -17.50
C THR A 194 7.52 -4.13 -18.99
N PHE A 195 8.24 -5.02 -19.65
CA PHE A 195 8.48 -4.95 -21.10
C PHE A 195 8.14 -6.25 -21.79
N ASP A 196 7.52 -6.15 -22.97
CA ASP A 196 7.33 -7.28 -23.89
C ASP A 196 8.61 -7.64 -24.66
N GLU A 197 8.51 -8.63 -25.56
CA GLU A 197 9.62 -9.09 -26.40
C GLU A 197 10.14 -8.01 -27.37
N ASN A 198 9.29 -7.03 -27.71
CA ASN A 198 9.63 -5.88 -28.57
C ASN A 198 10.10 -4.66 -27.77
N ASN A 199 10.37 -4.81 -26.47
CA ASN A 199 10.68 -3.73 -25.53
C ASN A 199 9.61 -2.62 -25.49
N LYS A 200 8.33 -2.99 -25.66
CA LYS A 200 7.19 -2.12 -25.39
C LYS A 200 6.80 -2.22 -23.92
N ALA A 201 6.60 -1.05 -23.33
CA ALA A 201 6.26 -0.87 -21.94
C ALA A 201 4.83 -1.34 -21.65
N ASP A 202 4.65 -1.92 -20.46
CA ASP A 202 3.37 -2.27 -19.85
C ASP A 202 3.39 -1.80 -18.38
N LEU A 203 2.59 -0.78 -18.07
CA LEU A 203 2.52 -0.15 -16.75
C LEU A 203 1.84 -1.08 -15.76
N GLN A 204 2.52 -1.40 -14.65
CA GLN A 204 1.94 -2.31 -13.65
C GLN A 204 1.13 -1.51 -12.64
N THR A 205 -0.19 -1.65 -12.66
CA THR A 205 -1.11 -0.92 -11.78
C THR A 205 -2.42 -1.69 -11.55
N ASN A 206 -3.00 -1.55 -10.36
CA ASN A 206 -4.36 -2.03 -10.03
C ASN A 206 -5.38 -0.87 -9.94
N ILE A 207 -4.97 0.38 -10.21
CA ILE A 207 -5.78 1.60 -9.98
C ILE A 207 -6.11 2.36 -11.26
N GLU A 208 -5.87 1.78 -12.43
CA GLU A 208 -6.42 2.30 -13.69
C GLU A 208 -7.94 2.03 -13.77
N THR A 209 -8.35 0.82 -13.38
CA THR A 209 -9.77 0.46 -13.24
C THR A 209 -9.98 -0.29 -11.93
N ILE A 210 -10.74 0.30 -11.02
CA ILE A 210 -11.04 -0.29 -9.73
C ILE A 210 -12.02 -1.46 -9.91
N ASN A 211 -11.55 -2.67 -9.62
CA ASN A 211 -12.41 -3.84 -9.57
C ASN A 211 -12.97 -4.01 -8.15
N GLU A 212 -14.18 -3.51 -7.92
CA GLU A 212 -14.88 -3.58 -6.62
C GLU A 212 -14.91 -4.99 -6.01
N SER A 213 -14.97 -6.05 -6.82
CA SER A 213 -14.97 -7.43 -6.33
C SER A 213 -13.62 -7.86 -5.72
N LYS A 214 -12.51 -7.26 -6.15
CA LYS A 214 -11.17 -7.46 -5.57
C LYS A 214 -10.91 -6.54 -4.37
N MET A 215 -11.73 -5.50 -4.19
CA MET A 215 -11.61 -4.54 -3.09
C MET A 215 -12.27 -5.02 -1.80
N SER A 216 -13.04 -6.12 -1.83
CA SER A 216 -13.76 -6.61 -0.66
C SER A 216 -13.45 -8.06 -0.31
N SER A 217 -13.51 -8.35 0.99
CA SER A 217 -13.45 -9.70 1.54
C SER A 217 -14.53 -9.89 2.61
N LYS A 218 -14.82 -11.14 2.95
CA LYS A 218 -15.84 -11.48 3.95
C LYS A 218 -15.24 -12.30 5.07
N ALA A 219 -15.66 -12.01 6.30
CA ALA A 219 -15.29 -12.76 7.49
C ALA A 219 -16.53 -13.05 8.34
N GLN A 220 -16.54 -14.19 9.03
CA GLN A 220 -17.57 -14.49 10.03
C GLN A 220 -17.10 -14.11 11.43
N LEU A 221 -17.92 -13.37 12.18
CA LEU A 221 -17.71 -13.01 13.59
C LEU A 221 -19.04 -13.03 14.35
N ALA A 222 -19.10 -13.75 15.48
CA ALA A 222 -20.28 -13.80 16.34
C ALA A 222 -21.61 -14.15 15.63
N GLY A 223 -21.54 -14.94 14.55
CA GLY A 223 -22.71 -15.29 13.73
C GLY A 223 -23.12 -14.24 12.70
N LYS A 224 -22.38 -13.13 12.58
CA LYS A 224 -22.55 -12.07 11.58
C LYS A 224 -21.54 -12.22 10.45
N THR A 225 -21.94 -11.83 9.24
CA THR A 225 -21.02 -11.64 8.11
C THR A 225 -20.46 -10.21 8.16
N ILE A 226 -19.15 -10.09 8.28
CA ILE A 226 -18.44 -8.82 8.21
C ILE A 226 -17.82 -8.69 6.82
N VAL A 227 -18.21 -7.66 6.07
CA VAL A 227 -17.61 -7.29 4.79
C VAL A 227 -16.50 -6.28 5.07
N LEU A 228 -15.25 -6.63 4.76
CA LEU A 228 -14.15 -5.68 4.76
C LEU A 228 -14.06 -5.08 3.36
N LYS A 229 -14.26 -3.77 3.22
CA LYS A 229 -14.21 -3.07 1.94
C LYS A 229 -13.04 -2.08 1.94
N ASN A 230 -12.07 -2.29 1.06
CA ASN A 230 -11.05 -1.31 0.76
C ASN A 230 -11.66 -0.18 -0.06
N GLU A 231 -11.37 1.05 0.35
CA GLU A 231 -11.80 2.24 -0.36
C GLU A 231 -10.56 2.99 -0.85
N ILE A 232 -10.47 3.14 -2.17
CA ILE A 232 -9.41 3.87 -2.85
C ILE A 232 -10.07 5.04 -3.57
N HIS A 233 -9.55 6.24 -3.36
CA HIS A 233 -10.04 7.46 -4.01
C HIS A 233 -9.20 7.87 -5.22
N GLU A 234 -8.00 7.31 -5.35
CA GLU A 234 -7.05 7.61 -6.42
C GLU A 234 -7.26 6.69 -7.64
N THR A 235 -7.28 7.27 -8.83
CA THR A 235 -7.27 6.54 -10.10
C THR A 235 -6.27 7.17 -11.06
N ILE A 236 -5.70 6.38 -11.95
CA ILE A 236 -4.75 6.87 -12.95
C ILE A 236 -5.23 6.59 -14.38
N THR A 237 -4.65 7.30 -15.35
CA THR A 237 -4.75 6.99 -16.78
C THR A 237 -3.40 6.50 -17.27
N ASP A 238 -3.35 5.33 -17.90
CA ASP A 238 -2.11 4.82 -18.45
C ASP A 238 -1.70 5.54 -19.74
N ASN A 239 -0.69 6.40 -19.62
CA ASN A 239 -0.05 7.09 -20.74
C ASN A 239 1.40 6.61 -20.97
N ILE A 240 1.78 5.50 -20.33
CA ILE A 240 3.15 4.98 -20.29
C ILE A 240 3.26 3.71 -21.14
N SER A 241 2.25 2.84 -21.09
CA SER A 241 2.22 1.62 -21.90
C SER A 241 2.32 1.91 -23.40
N GLY A 242 3.00 1.02 -24.13
CA GLY A 242 3.26 1.15 -25.57
C GLY A 242 4.47 2.03 -25.93
N LYS A 243 5.00 2.82 -24.99
CA LYS A 243 6.32 3.47 -25.15
C LYS A 243 7.41 2.42 -25.25
N THR A 244 8.47 2.73 -25.98
CA THR A 244 9.67 1.88 -26.05
C THR A 244 10.54 2.07 -24.81
N LEU A 245 11.33 1.05 -24.48
CA LEU A 245 12.33 1.14 -23.43
C LEU A 245 13.30 2.33 -23.62
N ASP A 246 13.73 2.60 -24.84
CA ASP A 246 14.68 3.69 -25.13
C ASP A 246 14.05 5.06 -24.89
N GLU A 247 12.80 5.29 -25.31
CA GLU A 247 12.08 6.54 -25.02
C GLU A 247 11.97 6.80 -23.51
N LEU A 248 11.66 5.76 -22.73
CA LEU A 248 11.59 5.88 -21.27
C LEU A 248 12.96 6.20 -20.66
N LYS A 249 14.02 5.49 -21.09
CA LYS A 249 15.39 5.72 -20.63
C LYS A 249 15.86 7.14 -20.94
N GLU A 250 15.57 7.64 -22.14
CA GLU A 250 15.92 9.01 -22.54
C GLU A 250 15.20 10.04 -21.67
N GLN A 251 13.91 9.85 -21.39
CA GLN A 251 13.14 10.76 -20.55
C GLN A 251 13.68 10.82 -19.11
N VAL A 252 14.05 9.68 -18.52
CA VAL A 252 14.70 9.63 -17.19
C VAL A 252 16.03 10.39 -17.21
N LYS A 253 16.88 10.15 -18.22
CA LYS A 253 18.20 10.79 -18.33
C LYS A 253 18.12 12.30 -18.55
N GLN A 254 17.14 12.79 -19.29
CA GLN A 254 16.94 14.23 -19.52
C GLN A 254 16.57 14.98 -18.24
N LYS A 255 15.82 14.35 -17.32
CA LYS A 255 15.44 14.92 -16.03
C LYS A 255 16.55 14.86 -14.97
N ASN A 256 17.56 14.02 -15.16
CA ASN A 256 18.70 13.89 -14.25
C ASN A 256 19.87 14.84 -14.56
N LYS A 257 19.76 15.63 -15.64
CA LYS A 257 20.70 16.72 -15.96
C LYS A 257 20.31 17.99 -15.22
#